data_AF-A0A8H5CXF0-F1
#
_entry.id   AF-A0A8H5CXF0-F1
#
_cell.length_a   1.000
_cell.length_b   1.000
_cell.length_c   1.000
_cell.angle_alpha   90.00
_cell.angle_beta   90.00
_cell.angle_gamma   90.00
#
_symmetry.space_group_name_H-M   'P 1'
#
loop_
_entity.id
_entity.type
_entity.pdbx_description
1 polymer ?
#
loop_
_entity_poly.entity_id
_entity_poly.type
_entity_poly.pdbx_seq_one_letter_code
_entity_poly.pdbx_strand_id
1 'polypeptide(L)'
;MLSFFKPFAGGALVCPTCGTFGYTSTSVAAALSVLAAIKARHRRVPSSSDLVMFSSTLRSTLIALCFSAVLVSAASELTLKVTGPEAVTNVDNFKVTTLLTNSGDETLHLLNDPTSSLISSDANSFRITNSKGASPAFNGAVFKFSPAVAAKMNTPDVITVIPPGQSIKVEHDLSSAYNFTSSGEDVYDIEASNKFFVVDPATLDVTQIHAKQESSHQAKLSGTLSIARRTTKLAKRAGFNGCSDDQQSNITSAIPAALTYASDARDYLGNHTYSTPRYTQWFGTYNTARHSTILTHFTNMAGHGYNDYTYDCTCPGNLPPGTFAYVYAEDISTMYLCDGFWQAANTGEDSRAGTLVHESSHYAQLAGTVDEAYGHTNCENLARYFPDLAAANADSHEYFVENVNPTLD
;
A
#
# COMPACT_ATOMS: atom_id res chain seq x y z
N MET A 1 53.08 -7.66 50.20
CA MET A 1 52.55 -9.03 50.35
C MET A 1 51.29 -9.17 49.50
N LEU A 2 50.90 -10.40 49.18
CA LEU A 2 49.63 -10.84 48.55
C LEU A 2 48.39 -10.11 49.11
N SER A 3 47.22 -9.97 48.45
CA SER A 3 46.71 -10.20 47.08
C SER A 3 45.32 -9.46 46.99
N PHE A 4 44.40 -9.53 46.01
CA PHE A 4 44.19 -10.34 44.79
C PHE A 4 43.35 -9.51 43.78
N PHE A 5 43.27 -9.92 42.51
CA PHE A 5 42.41 -9.33 41.47
C PHE A 5 41.03 -9.99 41.37
N LYS A 6 39.99 -9.21 41.02
CA LYS A 6 39.19 -9.46 39.80
C LYS A 6 38.48 -8.18 39.30
N PRO A 7 38.32 -7.97 37.97
CA PRO A 7 38.01 -6.65 37.42
C PRO A 7 36.58 -6.50 36.85
N PHE A 8 36.13 -5.24 36.75
CA PHE A 8 35.13 -4.83 35.76
C PHE A 8 35.68 -5.02 34.34
N ALA A 9 34.86 -5.59 33.45
CA ALA A 9 35.05 -5.55 32.00
C ALA A 9 33.66 -5.63 31.31
N GLY A 10 33.38 -4.90 30.24
CA GLY A 10 34.25 -3.97 29.51
C GLY A 10 33.46 -2.87 28.81
N GLY A 11 34.17 -1.84 28.35
CA GLY A 11 33.58 -0.73 27.61
C GLY A 11 33.18 -1.11 26.20
N ALA A 12 32.13 -0.46 25.69
CA ALA A 12 31.79 -0.49 24.28
C ALA A 12 32.83 0.31 23.47
N LEU A 13 33.31 -0.25 22.35
CA LEU A 13 33.86 0.58 21.28
C LEU A 13 32.70 1.17 20.49
N VAL A 14 32.59 2.50 20.48
CA VAL A 14 31.63 3.24 19.67
C VAL A 14 32.19 3.36 18.25
N CYS A 15 31.43 2.91 17.25
CA CYS A 15 31.69 3.17 15.82
C CYS A 15 30.62 4.15 15.29
N PRO A 16 30.95 5.40 15.00
CA PRO A 16 29.95 6.44 14.77
C PRO A 16 29.54 6.59 13.29
N THR A 17 28.86 5.58 12.71
CA THR A 17 28.14 5.74 11.42
C THR A 17 26.97 4.79 11.15
N CYS A 18 26.75 3.69 11.89
CA CYS A 18 25.65 2.76 11.61
C CYS A 18 24.70 2.59 12.81
N GLY A 19 23.40 2.81 12.56
CA GLY A 19 22.34 2.57 13.54
C GLY A 19 22.08 1.08 13.81
N THR A 20 21.46 0.80 14.96
CA THR A 20 21.20 -0.57 15.44
C THR A 20 20.03 -1.23 14.70
N PHE A 21 20.32 -2.23 13.86
CA PHE A 21 19.33 -3.24 13.44
C PHE A 21 19.33 -4.40 14.44
N GLY A 22 18.17 -4.66 15.06
CA GLY A 22 17.97 -5.79 15.96
C GLY A 22 17.55 -7.04 15.21
N TYR A 23 18.48 -7.96 14.94
CA TYR A 23 18.15 -9.31 14.46
C TYR A 23 18.38 -10.33 15.59
N THR A 24 17.31 -10.71 16.29
CA THR A 24 17.29 -11.85 17.21
C THR A 24 17.19 -13.17 16.43
N SER A 25 18.28 -13.54 15.77
CA SER A 25 18.42 -14.83 15.08
C SER A 25 19.31 -15.77 15.89
N THR A 26 18.80 -16.96 16.20
CA THR A 26 19.54 -18.05 16.87
C THR A 26 20.82 -18.44 16.13
N SER A 27 20.89 -18.18 14.81
CA SER A 27 22.05 -18.40 13.96
C SER A 27 23.28 -17.58 14.35
N VAL A 28 23.11 -16.35 14.86
CA VAL A 28 24.22 -15.46 15.23
C VAL A 28 24.97 -15.98 16.46
N ALA A 29 24.23 -16.54 17.43
CA ALA A 29 24.81 -17.16 18.63
C ALA A 29 25.65 -18.41 18.30
N ALA A 30 25.22 -19.20 17.30
CA ALA A 30 25.97 -20.36 16.82
C ALA A 30 27.31 -19.95 16.18
N ALA A 31 27.30 -18.92 15.30
CA ALA A 31 28.51 -18.42 14.64
C ALA A 31 29.55 -17.87 15.64
N LEU A 32 29.12 -17.10 16.64
CA LEU A 32 29.99 -16.59 17.71
C LEU A 32 30.62 -17.71 18.55
N SER A 33 29.88 -18.79 18.79
CA SER A 33 30.36 -19.95 19.56
C SER A 33 31.51 -20.70 18.84
N VAL A 34 31.43 -20.83 17.52
CA VAL A 34 32.49 -21.47 16.70
C VAL A 34 33.77 -20.62 16.68
N LEU A 35 33.67 -19.30 16.50
CA LEU A 35 34.84 -18.41 16.54
C LEU A 35 35.53 -18.41 17.93
N ALA A 36 34.77 -18.49 19.02
CA ALA A 36 35.33 -18.59 20.37
C ALA A 36 36.16 -19.88 20.56
N ALA A 37 35.68 -21.02 20.04
CA ALA A 37 36.39 -22.29 20.11
C ALA A 37 37.72 -22.29 19.32
N ILE A 38 37.74 -21.64 18.14
CA ILE A 38 38.97 -21.50 17.34
C ILE A 38 39.99 -20.61 18.05
N LYS A 39 39.56 -19.48 18.64
CA LYS A 39 40.44 -18.53 19.34
C LYS A 39 41.05 -19.10 20.63
N ALA A 40 40.38 -20.05 21.27
CA ALA A 40 40.91 -20.77 22.45
C ALA A 40 42.06 -21.74 22.12
N ARG A 41 42.17 -22.25 20.89
CA ARG A 41 43.12 -23.35 20.57
C ARG A 41 44.54 -22.90 20.18
N HIS A 42 44.79 -21.60 20.02
CA HIS A 42 46.08 -21.07 19.53
C HIS A 42 47.00 -20.42 20.58
N ARG A 43 46.74 -20.58 21.88
CA ARG A 43 47.63 -20.09 22.97
C ARG A 43 48.52 -21.19 23.58
N ARG A 44 49.45 -21.75 22.80
CA ARG A 44 50.68 -22.38 23.32
C ARG A 44 51.85 -22.12 22.39
N VAL A 45 52.94 -21.58 22.95
CA VAL A 45 54.24 -21.41 22.29
C VAL A 45 55.14 -22.57 22.75
N PRO A 46 55.72 -23.37 21.83
CA PRO A 46 56.89 -24.19 22.11
C PRO A 46 58.18 -23.45 21.76
N SER A 47 59.23 -23.65 22.55
CA SER A 47 60.57 -23.09 22.29
C SER A 47 61.33 -23.86 21.20
N SER A 48 62.39 -23.24 20.70
CA SER A 48 63.31 -23.73 19.66
C SER A 48 64.07 -25.02 19.99
N SER A 49 64.56 -25.66 18.91
CA SER A 49 65.50 -26.80 18.77
C SER A 49 64.93 -28.22 18.80
N ASP A 50 64.63 -28.78 17.62
CA ASP A 50 65.52 -29.78 16.97
C ASP A 50 64.98 -30.25 15.61
N LEU A 51 65.87 -30.48 14.63
CA LEU A 51 65.57 -31.21 13.40
C LEU A 51 65.64 -32.71 13.65
N VAL A 52 64.80 -33.51 12.97
CA VAL A 52 65.22 -34.60 12.06
C VAL A 52 63.99 -35.24 11.41
N MET A 53 64.20 -35.78 10.20
CA MET A 53 63.17 -36.38 9.34
C MET A 53 62.47 -37.58 9.99
N PHE A 54 61.17 -37.75 9.74
CA PHE A 54 60.59 -39.10 9.58
C PHE A 54 59.56 -39.19 8.45
N SER A 55 59.69 -40.32 7.76
CA SER A 55 58.99 -40.80 6.56
C SER A 55 57.47 -40.60 6.47
N SER A 56 56.99 -40.53 5.22
CA SER A 56 55.62 -40.82 4.83
C SER A 56 55.08 -42.14 5.40
N THR A 57 53.87 -42.12 6.00
CA THR A 57 52.71 -43.00 5.75
C THR A 57 51.56 -42.81 6.77
N LEU A 58 50.94 -41.62 6.85
CA LEU A 58 49.56 -41.48 7.38
C LEU A 58 48.91 -40.13 6.99
N ARG A 59 48.56 -39.98 5.70
CA ARG A 59 47.79 -38.81 5.19
C ARG A 59 46.63 -39.25 4.28
N SER A 60 45.75 -40.05 4.85
CA SER A 60 44.41 -40.30 4.31
C SER A 60 43.37 -39.71 5.28
N THR A 61 42.21 -39.31 4.75
CA THR A 61 41.09 -38.63 5.45
C THR A 61 41.39 -37.23 6.01
N LEU A 62 41.39 -36.24 5.12
CA LEU A 62 40.69 -34.95 5.31
C LEU A 62 40.62 -34.25 3.95
N ILE A 63 39.82 -34.81 3.03
CA ILE A 63 39.39 -34.07 1.84
C ILE A 63 38.46 -32.96 2.33
N ALA A 64 38.78 -31.72 1.98
CA ALA A 64 38.05 -30.54 2.43
C ALA A 64 36.66 -30.46 1.78
N LEU A 65 35.66 -31.04 2.44
CA LEU A 65 34.25 -30.76 2.21
C LEU A 65 33.88 -29.45 2.90
N CYS A 66 34.42 -28.34 2.37
CA CYS A 66 33.88 -27.01 2.61
C CYS A 66 32.54 -26.90 1.87
N PHE A 67 31.49 -27.46 2.46
CA PHE A 67 30.13 -27.04 2.16
C PHE A 67 30.04 -25.55 2.49
N SER A 68 30.23 -24.72 1.47
CA SER A 68 29.82 -23.33 1.51
C SER A 68 28.29 -23.36 1.54
N ALA A 69 27.72 -23.38 2.74
CA ALA A 69 26.34 -23.02 2.94
C ALA A 69 26.23 -21.53 2.55
N VAL A 70 26.02 -21.29 1.26
CA VAL A 70 25.47 -20.02 0.80
C VAL A 70 24.13 -19.94 1.51
N LEU A 71 24.05 -19.04 2.49
CA LEU A 71 22.76 -18.53 2.93
C LEU A 71 22.21 -17.77 1.73
N VAL A 72 21.52 -18.51 0.85
CA VAL A 72 20.56 -17.91 -0.06
C VAL A 72 19.57 -17.23 0.87
N SER A 73 19.64 -15.91 0.93
CA SER A 73 18.51 -15.15 1.44
C SER A 73 17.38 -15.49 0.49
N ALA A 74 16.39 -16.23 0.98
CA ALA A 74 15.19 -16.49 0.21
C ALA A 74 14.64 -15.15 -0.27
N ALA A 75 14.29 -15.09 -1.55
CA ALA A 75 14.12 -13.84 -2.26
C ALA A 75 12.69 -13.76 -2.78
N SER A 76 11.88 -12.90 -2.15
CA SER A 76 10.52 -12.59 -2.59
C SER A 76 10.57 -11.72 -3.85
N GLU A 77 10.97 -12.30 -4.99
CA GLU A 77 11.07 -11.63 -6.27
C GLU A 77 9.83 -11.85 -7.14
N LEU A 78 9.20 -10.74 -7.53
CA LEU A 78 8.05 -10.71 -8.42
C LEU A 78 8.45 -9.94 -9.69
N THR A 79 8.14 -10.47 -10.86
CA THR A 79 8.37 -9.81 -12.16
C THR A 79 7.05 -9.47 -12.82
N LEU A 80 7.01 -8.33 -13.52
CA LEU A 80 5.81 -7.77 -14.14
C LEU A 80 6.08 -7.45 -15.62
N LYS A 81 5.21 -7.94 -16.49
CA LYS A 81 5.16 -7.59 -17.93
C LYS A 81 3.78 -7.09 -18.29
N VAL A 82 3.73 -6.04 -19.10
CA VAL A 82 2.51 -5.64 -19.83
C VAL A 82 2.61 -6.15 -21.27
N THR A 83 1.51 -6.66 -21.81
CA THR A 83 1.36 -6.99 -23.24
C THR A 83 -0.02 -6.55 -23.74
N GLY A 84 -0.20 -6.45 -25.06
CA GLY A 84 -1.47 -6.05 -25.65
C GLY A 84 -1.40 -5.96 -27.18
N PRO A 85 -2.45 -5.44 -27.83
CA PRO A 85 -2.42 -5.12 -29.26
C PRO A 85 -1.45 -3.96 -29.55
N GLU A 86 -0.72 -4.03 -30.66
CA GLU A 86 0.18 -2.94 -31.13
C GLU A 86 -0.60 -1.71 -31.61
N ALA A 87 -1.84 -1.88 -32.04
CA ALA A 87 -2.73 -0.82 -32.50
C ALA A 87 -4.18 -1.11 -32.12
N VAL A 88 -4.88 -0.07 -31.67
CA VAL A 88 -6.28 -0.10 -31.23
C VAL A 88 -7.05 0.99 -31.95
N THR A 89 -8.23 0.62 -32.46
CA THR A 89 -9.23 1.57 -32.97
C THR A 89 -10.40 1.59 -32.00
N ASN A 90 -10.72 2.78 -31.50
CA ASN A 90 -11.66 3.07 -30.42
C ASN A 90 -11.25 2.47 -29.06
N VAL A 91 -11.31 3.30 -28.01
CA VAL A 91 -10.79 2.97 -26.68
C VAL A 91 -11.51 1.79 -26.02
N ASP A 92 -12.76 1.50 -26.38
CA ASP A 92 -13.54 0.32 -25.95
C ASP A 92 -12.91 -1.02 -26.35
N ASN A 93 -11.90 -1.01 -27.24
CA ASN A 93 -11.11 -2.17 -27.62
C ASN A 93 -9.70 -2.16 -26.97
N PHE A 94 -9.40 -1.19 -26.10
CA PHE A 94 -8.07 -0.97 -25.53
C PHE A 94 -7.85 -1.82 -24.28
N LYS A 95 -7.57 -3.10 -24.53
CA LYS A 95 -7.28 -4.10 -23.50
C LYS A 95 -5.80 -4.42 -23.43
N VAL A 96 -5.26 -4.51 -22.22
CA VAL A 96 -3.88 -4.95 -21.95
C VAL A 96 -3.89 -6.14 -21.00
N THR A 97 -2.89 -7.00 -21.10
CA THR A 97 -2.70 -8.14 -20.20
C THR A 97 -1.45 -7.93 -19.35
N THR A 98 -1.58 -8.00 -18.03
CA THR A 98 -0.42 -8.14 -17.15
C THR A 98 -0.07 -9.60 -16.97
N LEU A 99 1.23 -9.91 -16.96
CA LEU A 99 1.80 -11.19 -16.56
C LEU A 99 2.66 -10.95 -15.33
N LEU A 100 2.20 -11.45 -14.20
CA LEU A 100 2.94 -11.47 -12.94
C LEU A 100 3.57 -12.85 -12.76
N THR A 101 4.88 -12.91 -12.57
CA THR A 101 5.62 -14.17 -12.40
C THR A 101 6.46 -14.10 -11.13
N ASN A 102 6.27 -15.07 -10.24
CA ASN A 102 7.14 -15.26 -9.09
C ASN A 102 8.49 -15.82 -9.57
N SER A 103 9.52 -14.99 -9.58
CA SER A 103 10.90 -15.38 -9.95
C SER A 103 11.75 -15.80 -8.75
N GLY A 104 11.21 -15.69 -7.54
CA GLY A 104 11.80 -16.11 -6.29
C GLY A 104 11.74 -17.62 -6.04
N ASP A 105 12.19 -18.02 -4.85
CA ASP A 105 12.24 -19.41 -4.36
C ASP A 105 11.17 -19.74 -3.29
N GLU A 106 10.41 -18.75 -2.83
CA GLU A 106 9.29 -18.90 -1.89
C GLU A 106 7.92 -18.70 -2.56
N THR A 107 6.87 -19.32 -2.02
CA THR A 107 5.49 -19.07 -2.47
C THR A 107 5.03 -17.69 -2.03
N LEU A 108 4.61 -16.85 -2.97
CA LEU A 108 4.04 -15.53 -2.68
C LEU A 108 2.54 -15.64 -2.41
N HIS A 109 2.07 -14.96 -1.37
CA HIS A 109 0.67 -14.80 -1.02
C HIS A 109 0.32 -13.32 -1.25
N LEU A 110 -0.11 -12.97 -2.46
CA LEU A 110 -0.39 -11.60 -2.84
C LEU A 110 -1.83 -11.23 -2.49
N LEU A 111 -2.01 -10.08 -1.86
CA LEU A 111 -3.33 -9.54 -1.58
C LEU A 111 -3.98 -9.04 -2.87
N ASN A 112 -5.25 -9.40 -3.09
CA ASN A 112 -6.07 -8.84 -4.14
C ASN A 112 -6.42 -7.39 -3.75
N ASP A 113 -5.60 -6.45 -4.19
CA ASP A 113 -5.75 -5.00 -3.99
C ASP A 113 -6.39 -4.40 -5.26
N PRO A 114 -7.51 -3.65 -5.17
CA PRO A 114 -8.20 -3.07 -6.33
C PRO A 114 -7.34 -2.08 -7.10
N THR A 115 -6.32 -1.48 -6.49
CA THR A 115 -5.36 -0.54 -7.13
C THR A 115 -4.13 -1.22 -7.76
N SER A 116 -4.01 -2.54 -7.60
CA SER A 116 -2.91 -3.33 -8.15
C SER A 116 -3.25 -3.92 -9.53
N SER A 117 -2.23 -4.28 -10.31
CA SER A 117 -2.44 -4.97 -11.60
C SER A 117 -2.67 -6.49 -11.46
N LEU A 118 -3.01 -6.97 -10.26
CA LEU A 118 -3.26 -8.38 -9.94
C LEU A 118 -4.73 -8.77 -10.15
N ILE A 119 -5.64 -7.80 -10.14
CA ILE A 119 -7.06 -7.97 -10.46
C ILE A 119 -7.52 -6.90 -11.46
N SER A 120 -8.62 -7.16 -12.15
CA SER A 120 -9.19 -6.24 -13.14
C SER A 120 -10.22 -5.33 -12.47
N SER A 121 -9.98 -4.02 -12.50
CA SER A 121 -10.77 -2.99 -11.84
C SER A 121 -10.73 -1.67 -12.63
N ASP A 122 -11.57 -0.71 -12.24
CA ASP A 122 -11.57 0.66 -12.78
C ASP A 122 -10.48 1.55 -12.13
N ALA A 123 -9.51 1.01 -11.39
CA ALA A 123 -8.52 1.79 -10.63
C ALA A 123 -7.38 2.39 -11.50
N ASN A 124 -6.61 3.31 -10.90
CA ASN A 124 -5.45 3.94 -11.53
C ASN A 124 -4.20 3.02 -11.54
N SER A 125 -4.38 1.77 -12.00
CA SER A 125 -3.35 0.72 -11.96
C SER A 125 -2.28 0.84 -13.06
N PHE A 126 -2.32 1.88 -13.92
CA PHE A 126 -1.42 2.04 -15.06
C PHE A 126 -0.90 3.48 -15.22
N ARG A 127 0.42 3.64 -15.29
CA ARG A 127 1.09 4.83 -15.78
C ARG A 127 1.10 4.80 -17.31
N ILE A 128 0.37 5.73 -17.92
CA ILE A 128 0.20 5.81 -19.38
C ILE A 128 0.75 7.15 -19.88
N THR A 129 1.64 7.13 -20.88
CA THR A 129 2.22 8.36 -21.47
C THR A 129 2.32 8.27 -22.99
N ASN A 130 2.01 9.35 -23.72
CA ASN A 130 2.17 9.40 -25.17
C ASN A 130 3.58 9.84 -25.60
N SER A 131 3.84 9.80 -26.92
CA SER A 131 5.12 10.24 -27.53
C SER A 131 5.53 11.69 -27.21
N LYS A 132 4.60 12.52 -26.69
CA LYS A 132 4.82 13.93 -26.31
C LYS A 132 4.95 14.12 -24.79
N GLY A 133 4.88 13.05 -24.00
CA GLY A 133 4.94 13.08 -22.54
C GLY A 133 3.62 13.47 -21.84
N ALA A 134 2.50 13.53 -22.57
CA ALA A 134 1.19 13.74 -21.97
C ALA A 134 0.51 12.42 -21.60
N SER A 135 -0.27 12.42 -20.52
CA SER A 135 -1.06 11.28 -20.04
C SER A 135 -2.55 11.47 -20.32
N PRO A 136 -3.34 10.39 -20.51
CA PRO A 136 -4.79 10.47 -20.46
C PRO A 136 -5.26 10.96 -19.08
N ALA A 137 -6.45 11.57 -19.02
CA ALA A 137 -7.08 11.87 -17.74
C ALA A 137 -7.55 10.56 -17.09
N PHE A 138 -7.30 10.41 -15.79
CA PHE A 138 -7.87 9.31 -15.01
C PHE A 138 -9.32 9.66 -14.67
N ASN A 139 -10.23 8.82 -15.14
CA ASN A 139 -11.67 8.93 -14.94
C ASN A 139 -12.22 7.69 -14.19
N GLY A 140 -11.36 6.82 -13.69
CA GLY A 140 -11.71 5.58 -13.03
C GLY A 140 -12.12 5.75 -11.57
N ALA A 141 -12.25 4.61 -10.88
CA ALA A 141 -12.65 4.55 -9.49
C ALA A 141 -11.43 4.74 -8.55
N VAL A 142 -11.62 5.53 -7.50
CA VAL A 142 -10.75 5.63 -6.32
C VAL A 142 -11.46 4.94 -5.15
N PHE A 143 -10.72 4.26 -4.27
CA PHE A 143 -11.26 3.18 -3.44
C PHE A 143 -10.78 3.29 -1.99
N LYS A 144 -11.71 3.35 -1.02
CA LYS A 144 -11.37 2.93 0.35
C LYS A 144 -11.13 1.42 0.39
N PHE A 145 -9.86 1.02 0.50
CA PHE A 145 -9.43 -0.36 0.71
C PHE A 145 -8.54 -0.43 1.97
N SER A 146 -8.75 -1.41 2.85
CA SER A 146 -7.90 -1.62 4.02
C SER A 146 -7.15 -2.96 3.91
N PRO A 147 -5.87 -2.96 3.50
CA PRO A 147 -5.09 -4.19 3.32
C PRO A 147 -5.04 -5.06 4.58
N ALA A 148 -4.98 -4.42 5.76
CA ALA A 148 -4.95 -5.10 7.04
C ALA A 148 -6.28 -5.74 7.43
N VAL A 149 -7.43 -5.13 7.05
CA VAL A 149 -8.75 -5.75 7.23
C VAL A 149 -8.90 -6.92 6.27
N ALA A 150 -8.57 -6.72 4.99
CA ALA A 150 -8.62 -7.75 3.95
C ALA A 150 -7.83 -9.01 4.37
N ALA A 151 -6.54 -8.86 4.72
CA ALA A 151 -5.70 -9.99 5.16
C ALA A 151 -6.29 -10.74 6.38
N LYS A 152 -6.90 -10.02 7.33
CA LYS A 152 -7.57 -10.62 8.52
C LYS A 152 -8.87 -11.35 8.18
N MET A 153 -9.53 -11.06 7.06
CA MET A 153 -10.70 -11.85 6.62
C MET A 153 -10.30 -13.29 6.25
N ASN A 154 -9.06 -13.49 5.77
CA ASN A 154 -8.45 -14.80 5.50
C ASN A 154 -9.36 -15.76 4.68
N THR A 155 -10.00 -15.22 3.64
CA THR A 155 -10.81 -15.99 2.68
C THR A 155 -10.02 -16.24 1.38
N PRO A 156 -10.33 -17.31 0.63
CA PRO A 156 -9.63 -17.63 -0.62
C PRO A 156 -9.70 -16.52 -1.68
N ASP A 157 -10.77 -15.72 -1.68
CA ASP A 157 -11.00 -14.68 -2.69
C ASP A 157 -10.19 -13.39 -2.43
N VAL A 158 -9.53 -13.28 -1.27
CA VAL A 158 -8.70 -12.13 -0.88
C VAL A 158 -7.21 -12.33 -1.23
N ILE A 159 -6.73 -13.57 -1.30
CA ILE A 159 -5.30 -13.86 -1.45
C ILE A 159 -5.05 -14.72 -2.69
N THR A 160 -4.31 -14.16 -3.64
CA THR A 160 -3.79 -14.87 -4.80
C THR A 160 -2.44 -15.51 -4.48
N VAL A 161 -2.37 -16.83 -4.57
CA VAL A 161 -1.15 -17.61 -4.24
C VAL A 161 -0.36 -17.93 -5.51
N ILE A 162 0.92 -17.52 -5.55
CA ILE A 162 1.83 -17.74 -6.69
C ILE A 162 3.05 -18.55 -6.22
N PRO A 163 3.11 -19.87 -6.46
CA PRO A 163 4.29 -20.68 -6.18
C PRO A 163 5.52 -20.27 -7.02
N PRO A 164 6.74 -20.66 -6.62
CA PRO A 164 7.97 -20.39 -7.37
C PRO A 164 7.88 -20.78 -8.86
N GLY A 165 8.28 -19.86 -9.74
CA GLY A 165 8.23 -20.04 -11.20
C GLY A 165 6.83 -20.06 -11.82
N GLN A 166 5.75 -19.91 -11.03
CA GLN A 166 4.39 -19.80 -11.56
C GLN A 166 4.07 -18.36 -11.96
N SER A 167 3.09 -18.22 -12.85
CA SER A 167 2.65 -16.92 -13.37
C SER A 167 1.13 -16.80 -13.39
N ILE A 168 0.64 -15.57 -13.25
CA ILE A 168 -0.77 -15.20 -13.37
C ILE A 168 -0.93 -14.16 -14.47
N LYS A 169 -2.00 -14.30 -15.24
CA LYS A 169 -2.38 -13.40 -16.33
C LYS A 169 -3.71 -12.73 -15.99
N VAL A 170 -3.77 -11.41 -16.17
CA VAL A 170 -4.96 -10.60 -15.89
C VAL A 170 -5.18 -9.69 -17.09
N GLU A 171 -6.37 -9.73 -17.68
CA GLU A 171 -6.78 -8.77 -18.72
C GLU A 171 -7.42 -7.55 -18.05
N HIS A 172 -7.02 -6.36 -18.49
CA HIS A 172 -7.47 -5.06 -18.01
C HIS A 172 -8.06 -4.27 -19.17
N ASP A 173 -9.24 -3.71 -18.96
CA ASP A 173 -9.88 -2.80 -19.90
C ASP A 173 -9.53 -1.36 -19.51
N LEU A 174 -8.83 -0.63 -20.38
CA LEU A 174 -8.41 0.75 -20.08
C LEU A 174 -9.52 1.77 -20.38
N SER A 175 -10.64 1.35 -20.99
CA SER A 175 -11.68 2.26 -21.49
C SER A 175 -12.60 2.84 -20.41
N SER A 176 -12.71 2.15 -19.29
CA SER A 176 -13.49 2.59 -18.13
C SER A 176 -12.68 3.53 -17.22
N ALA A 177 -11.39 3.28 -17.07
CA ALA A 177 -10.50 4.02 -16.17
C ALA A 177 -9.85 5.27 -16.80
N TYR A 178 -9.62 5.32 -18.12
CA TYR A 178 -8.80 6.37 -18.75
C TYR A 178 -9.52 7.09 -19.91
N ASN A 179 -9.42 8.42 -19.92
CA ASN A 179 -9.95 9.29 -20.97
C ASN A 179 -8.79 9.93 -21.75
N PHE A 180 -8.61 9.47 -22.99
CA PHE A 180 -7.51 9.88 -23.87
C PHE A 180 -7.83 11.15 -24.68
N THR A 181 -8.98 11.78 -24.48
CA THR A 181 -9.42 12.93 -25.31
C THR A 181 -8.48 14.14 -25.21
N SER A 182 -7.94 14.41 -24.02
CA SER A 182 -6.99 15.50 -23.77
C SER A 182 -5.58 15.21 -24.32
N SER A 183 -5.16 13.94 -24.32
CA SER A 183 -3.83 13.50 -24.78
C SER A 183 -3.80 13.17 -26.29
N GLY A 184 -4.96 12.90 -26.90
CA GLY A 184 -5.16 12.77 -28.35
C GLY A 184 -4.88 11.37 -28.93
N GLU A 185 -5.04 11.22 -30.24
CA GLU A 185 -4.53 10.03 -30.96
C GLU A 185 -2.99 10.05 -30.97
N ASP A 186 -2.36 8.95 -30.54
CA ASP A 186 -0.90 8.83 -30.45
C ASP A 186 -0.46 7.37 -30.28
N VAL A 187 0.85 7.14 -30.19
CA VAL A 187 1.43 5.94 -29.56
C VAL A 187 1.58 6.19 -28.07
N TYR A 188 1.07 5.26 -27.26
CA TYR A 188 1.12 5.28 -25.82
C TYR A 188 2.02 4.18 -25.29
N ASP A 189 2.93 4.53 -24.38
CA ASP A 189 3.66 3.61 -23.51
C ASP A 189 2.83 3.37 -22.24
N ILE A 190 2.63 2.09 -21.91
CA ILE A 190 1.73 1.61 -20.87
C ILE A 190 2.54 0.76 -19.88
N GLU A 191 2.65 1.29 -18.67
CA GLU A 191 3.39 0.71 -17.55
C GLU A 191 2.41 0.40 -16.42
N ALA A 192 2.30 -0.86 -16.01
CA ALA A 192 1.48 -1.25 -14.87
C ALA A 192 2.13 -0.79 -13.55
N SER A 193 1.30 -0.44 -12.57
CA SER A 193 1.73 -0.20 -11.19
C SER A 193 2.43 -1.45 -10.66
N ASN A 194 3.64 -1.28 -10.15
CA ASN A 194 4.46 -2.39 -9.65
C ASN A 194 4.37 -2.58 -8.13
N LYS A 195 3.50 -1.83 -7.43
CA LYS A 195 3.24 -1.97 -5.99
C LYS A 195 2.33 -3.18 -5.74
N PHE A 196 2.75 -4.09 -4.85
CA PHE A 196 1.93 -5.21 -4.41
C PHE A 196 2.05 -5.43 -2.89
N PHE A 197 0.99 -5.95 -2.29
CA PHE A 197 0.99 -6.35 -0.88
C PHE A 197 1.17 -7.87 -0.76
N VAL A 198 2.11 -8.31 0.08
CA VAL A 198 2.34 -9.70 0.46
C VAL A 198 1.77 -9.92 1.86
N VAL A 199 1.02 -11.00 2.04
CA VAL A 199 0.49 -11.45 3.33
C VAL A 199 1.34 -12.59 3.86
N ASP A 200 1.82 -12.52 5.10
CA ASP A 200 2.38 -13.69 5.78
C ASP A 200 1.24 -14.66 6.13
N PRO A 201 1.23 -15.92 5.63
CA PRO A 201 0.12 -16.84 5.83
C PRO A 201 0.01 -17.39 7.27
N ALA A 202 1.00 -17.16 8.13
CA ALA A 202 1.02 -17.59 9.52
C ALA A 202 0.64 -16.47 10.50
N THR A 203 1.02 -15.21 10.22
CA THR A 203 0.69 -14.06 11.08
C THR A 203 -0.44 -13.18 10.56
N LEU A 204 -0.75 -13.25 9.26
CA LEU A 204 -1.62 -12.33 8.52
C LEU A 204 -1.10 -10.87 8.48
N ASP A 205 0.19 -10.66 8.78
CA ASP A 205 0.84 -9.37 8.61
C ASP A 205 0.97 -9.03 7.12
N VAL A 206 0.77 -7.76 6.78
CA VAL A 206 0.84 -7.26 5.41
C VAL A 206 2.11 -6.44 5.23
N THR A 207 2.87 -6.75 4.18
CA THR A 207 4.08 -6.03 3.77
C THR A 207 3.97 -5.59 2.32
N GLN A 208 4.67 -4.52 1.93
CA GLN A 208 4.68 -4.04 0.55
C GLN A 208 5.96 -4.49 -0.17
N ILE A 209 5.80 -5.03 -1.38
CA ILE A 209 6.90 -5.29 -2.32
C ILE A 209 6.72 -4.48 -3.59
N HIS A 210 7.79 -4.35 -4.36
CA HIS A 210 7.75 -3.78 -5.71
C HIS A 210 8.19 -4.84 -6.72
N ALA A 211 7.33 -5.13 -7.70
CA ALA A 211 7.70 -6.01 -8.79
C ALA A 211 8.76 -5.36 -9.68
N LYS A 212 9.65 -6.19 -10.21
CA LYS A 212 10.60 -5.79 -11.24
C LYS A 212 9.87 -5.69 -12.59
N GLN A 213 9.77 -4.46 -13.09
CA GLN A 213 9.30 -4.15 -14.43
C GLN A 213 10.24 -4.81 -15.46
N GLU A 214 9.76 -5.80 -16.21
CA GLU A 214 10.53 -6.40 -17.31
C GLU A 214 10.20 -5.78 -18.68
N SER A 215 8.96 -5.32 -18.88
CA SER A 215 8.55 -4.58 -20.08
C SER A 215 7.28 -3.75 -19.87
N SER A 216 7.29 -2.49 -20.33
CA SER A 216 6.08 -1.76 -20.70
C SER A 216 5.52 -2.32 -22.03
N HIS A 217 4.28 -1.96 -22.36
CA HIS A 217 3.69 -2.22 -23.67
C HIS A 217 3.51 -0.91 -24.44
N GLN A 218 3.66 -0.94 -25.77
CA GLN A 218 3.34 0.21 -26.63
C GLN A 218 2.18 -0.11 -27.56
N ALA A 219 1.18 0.77 -27.57
CA ALA A 219 0.02 0.66 -28.45
C ALA A 219 -0.30 2.00 -29.10
N LYS A 220 -0.60 1.98 -30.41
CA LYS A 220 -1.18 3.13 -31.11
C LYS A 220 -2.69 3.18 -30.87
N LEU A 221 -3.21 4.29 -30.35
CA LEU A 221 -4.64 4.52 -30.18
C LEU A 221 -5.17 5.51 -31.24
N SER A 222 -6.33 5.21 -31.82
CA SER A 222 -7.04 6.07 -32.79
C SER A 222 -8.56 5.89 -32.72
N GLY A 223 -9.34 6.82 -33.28
CA GLY A 223 -10.81 6.77 -33.26
C GLY A 223 -11.41 7.38 -31.99
N THR A 224 -12.41 6.73 -31.40
CA THR A 224 -13.03 7.18 -30.15
C THR A 224 -12.04 7.11 -28.98
N LEU A 225 -11.79 8.22 -28.30
CA LEU A 225 -10.77 8.35 -27.23
C LEU A 225 -11.30 8.25 -25.79
N SER A 226 -12.62 8.14 -25.60
CA SER A 226 -13.25 8.01 -24.27
C SER A 226 -14.63 7.38 -24.37
N ILE A 227 -15.03 6.58 -23.39
CA ILE A 227 -16.42 6.19 -23.18
C ILE A 227 -17.05 7.14 -22.16
N ALA A 228 -18.25 7.65 -22.42
CA ALA A 228 -18.99 8.44 -21.44
C ALA A 228 -19.59 7.51 -20.36
N ARG A 229 -19.12 7.63 -19.11
CA ARG A 229 -19.80 7.01 -17.96
C ARG A 229 -21.18 7.67 -17.78
N ARG A 230 -22.21 6.87 -17.48
CA ARG A 230 -23.55 7.39 -17.18
C ARG A 230 -23.57 8.00 -15.78
N THR A 231 -23.43 9.31 -15.70
CA THR A 231 -23.58 10.07 -14.45
C THR A 231 -25.05 10.09 -14.02
N THR A 232 -25.31 9.77 -12.76
CA THR A 232 -26.58 10.08 -12.10
C THR A 232 -26.69 11.58 -11.85
N LYS A 233 -27.92 12.12 -11.79
CA LYS A 233 -28.11 13.51 -11.35
C LYS A 233 -28.27 13.53 -9.84
N LEU A 234 -27.63 14.50 -9.18
CA LEU A 234 -27.81 14.80 -7.76
C LEU A 234 -29.29 14.80 -7.39
N ALA A 235 -29.64 13.99 -6.39
CA ALA A 235 -30.97 13.92 -5.81
C ALA A 235 -31.07 14.91 -4.64
N LYS A 236 -32.28 15.39 -4.34
CA LYS A 236 -32.50 16.40 -3.28
C LYS A 236 -32.59 15.80 -1.86
N ARG A 237 -32.20 14.54 -1.73
CA ARG A 237 -32.24 13.62 -0.59
C ARG A 237 -31.38 12.40 -0.93
N ALA A 238 -30.91 11.70 0.10
CA ALA A 238 -30.09 10.52 -0.04
C ALA A 238 -30.80 9.50 -0.96
N GLY A 239 -30.16 9.22 -2.10
CA GLY A 239 -30.61 8.18 -3.01
C GLY A 239 -30.14 6.82 -2.49
N PHE A 240 -30.87 5.76 -2.77
CA PHE A 240 -30.43 4.39 -2.54
C PHE A 240 -30.60 3.59 -3.83
N ASN A 241 -29.52 2.98 -4.32
CA ASN A 241 -29.57 2.05 -5.45
C ASN A 241 -29.17 0.65 -4.98
N GLY A 242 -30.05 -0.34 -5.19
CA GLY A 242 -29.80 -1.74 -4.81
C GLY A 242 -29.70 -2.04 -3.30
N CYS A 243 -29.93 -1.06 -2.42
CA CYS A 243 -29.75 -1.22 -0.97
C CYS A 243 -30.95 -1.90 -0.27
N SER A 244 -30.69 -2.92 0.54
CA SER A 244 -31.66 -3.50 1.48
C SER A 244 -32.05 -2.52 2.59
N ASP A 245 -33.15 -2.80 3.30
CA ASP A 245 -33.60 -1.96 4.42
C ASP A 245 -32.54 -1.83 5.53
N ASP A 246 -31.80 -2.91 5.82
CA ASP A 246 -30.68 -2.89 6.77
C ASP A 246 -29.50 -2.05 6.27
N GLN A 247 -29.19 -2.10 4.96
CA GLN A 247 -28.16 -1.24 4.35
C GLN A 247 -28.57 0.23 4.41
N GLN A 248 -29.83 0.55 4.07
CA GLN A 248 -30.38 1.90 4.16
C GLN A 248 -30.35 2.44 5.60
N SER A 249 -30.69 1.60 6.59
CA SER A 249 -30.58 1.92 8.01
C SER A 249 -29.12 2.20 8.42
N ASN A 250 -28.19 1.34 7.99
CA ASN A 250 -26.75 1.49 8.26
C ASN A 250 -26.14 2.75 7.64
N ILE A 251 -26.57 3.14 6.42
CA ILE A 251 -26.18 4.40 5.78
C ILE A 251 -26.80 5.59 6.53
N THR A 252 -28.10 5.53 6.84
CA THR A 252 -28.82 6.62 7.53
C THR A 252 -28.23 6.91 8.92
N SER A 253 -27.65 5.90 9.57
CA SER A 253 -26.88 6.05 10.82
C SER A 253 -25.46 6.63 10.62
N ALA A 254 -24.83 6.37 9.47
CA ALA A 254 -23.48 6.86 9.16
C ALA A 254 -23.47 8.34 8.69
N ILE A 255 -24.46 8.75 7.88
CA ILE A 255 -24.62 10.14 7.36
C ILE A 255 -24.43 11.24 8.43
N PRO A 256 -25.17 11.25 9.57
CA PRO A 256 -25.03 12.30 10.57
C PRO A 256 -23.70 12.24 11.32
N ALA A 257 -23.12 11.04 11.48
CA ALA A 257 -21.81 10.87 12.08
C ALA A 257 -20.69 11.42 11.18
N ALA A 258 -20.72 11.13 9.88
CA ALA A 258 -19.80 11.69 8.88
C ALA A 258 -19.89 13.23 8.79
N LEU A 259 -21.10 13.79 8.87
CA LEU A 259 -21.31 15.24 8.93
C LEU A 259 -20.72 15.87 10.19
N THR A 260 -20.83 15.18 11.33
CA THR A 260 -20.25 15.60 12.62
C THR A 260 -18.72 15.58 12.52
N TYR A 261 -18.14 14.47 12.08
CA TYR A 261 -16.70 14.31 11.81
C TYR A 261 -16.12 15.43 10.92
N ALA A 262 -16.73 15.73 9.77
CA ALA A 262 -16.27 16.81 8.89
C ALA A 262 -16.43 18.21 9.52
N SER A 263 -17.50 18.44 10.30
CA SER A 263 -17.77 19.73 10.96
C SER A 263 -16.81 19.99 12.11
N ASP A 264 -16.58 18.99 12.96
CA ASP A 264 -15.67 19.07 14.10
C ASP A 264 -14.22 19.23 13.63
N ALA A 265 -13.84 18.58 12.52
CA ALA A 265 -12.53 18.75 11.88
C ALA A 265 -12.33 20.17 11.33
N ARG A 266 -13.33 20.74 10.65
CA ARG A 266 -13.33 22.15 10.22
C ARG A 266 -13.17 23.09 11.41
N ASP A 267 -13.96 22.89 12.46
CA ASP A 267 -13.97 23.79 13.63
C ASP A 267 -12.69 23.64 14.47
N TYR A 268 -12.11 22.44 14.54
CA TYR A 268 -10.79 22.21 15.10
C TYR A 268 -9.72 23.03 14.38
N LEU A 269 -9.62 22.90 13.06
CA LEU A 269 -8.62 23.60 12.23
C LEU A 269 -8.85 25.13 12.24
N GLY A 270 -10.11 25.57 12.29
CA GLY A 270 -10.44 26.99 12.45
C GLY A 270 -9.92 27.61 13.76
N ASN A 271 -9.83 26.81 14.83
CA ASN A 271 -9.35 27.26 16.14
C ASN A 271 -7.83 26.99 16.39
N HIS A 272 -7.22 26.05 15.65
CA HIS A 272 -5.84 25.59 15.88
C HIS A 272 -4.89 25.99 14.74
N THR A 273 -4.60 27.29 14.62
CA THR A 273 -3.64 27.82 13.64
C THR A 273 -2.17 27.63 14.06
N TYR A 274 -1.84 26.47 14.64
CA TYR A 274 -0.52 26.10 15.16
C TYR A 274 -0.36 24.56 15.19
N SER A 275 0.86 24.09 15.48
CA SER A 275 1.16 22.66 15.55
C SER A 275 0.50 21.99 16.75
N THR A 276 -0.34 20.97 16.50
CA THR A 276 -0.95 20.10 17.51
C THR A 276 -0.58 18.63 17.25
N PRO A 277 -0.61 17.74 18.26
CA PRO A 277 -0.31 16.33 18.06
C PRO A 277 -1.22 15.70 16.99
N ARG A 278 -2.55 15.87 17.10
CA ARG A 278 -3.54 15.41 16.11
C ARG A 278 -3.28 15.90 14.68
N TYR A 279 -2.94 17.18 14.47
CA TYR A 279 -2.57 17.66 13.13
C TYR A 279 -1.28 16.96 12.63
N THR A 280 -0.26 16.91 13.49
CA THR A 280 1.06 16.39 13.07
C THR A 280 1.11 14.89 12.81
N GLN A 281 0.20 14.12 13.42
CA GLN A 281 0.08 12.68 13.18
C GLN A 281 -0.33 12.38 11.74
N TRP A 282 -1.31 13.14 11.20
CA TRP A 282 -1.93 12.85 9.90
C TRP A 282 -1.46 13.75 8.75
N PHE A 283 -0.97 14.96 9.04
CA PHE A 283 -0.55 15.95 8.03
C PHE A 283 0.88 16.50 8.25
N GLY A 284 1.62 15.89 9.17
CA GLY A 284 3.03 16.17 9.42
C GLY A 284 3.32 17.54 10.03
N THR A 285 4.56 18.00 9.92
CA THR A 285 4.98 19.29 10.47
C THR A 285 4.09 20.43 9.99
N TYR A 286 3.56 21.21 10.94
CA TYR A 286 2.64 22.32 10.68
C TYR A 286 3.18 23.29 9.62
N ASN A 287 2.35 23.57 8.62
CA ASN A 287 2.61 24.53 7.56
C ASN A 287 1.31 25.30 7.30
N THR A 288 1.36 26.64 7.34
CA THR A 288 0.16 27.48 7.23
C THR A 288 -0.59 27.28 5.91
N ALA A 289 0.11 27.11 4.78
CA ALA A 289 -0.54 26.90 3.49
C ALA A 289 -1.24 25.53 3.44
N ARG A 290 -0.55 24.46 3.86
CA ARG A 290 -1.13 23.11 3.94
C ARG A 290 -2.32 23.05 4.88
N HIS A 291 -2.22 23.70 6.05
CA HIS A 291 -3.31 23.84 6.99
C HIS A 291 -4.53 24.55 6.38
N SER A 292 -4.33 25.64 5.64
CA SER A 292 -5.41 26.33 4.91
C SER A 292 -6.04 25.45 3.83
N THR A 293 -5.26 24.62 3.13
CA THR A 293 -5.78 23.62 2.19
C THR A 293 -6.68 22.60 2.89
N ILE A 294 -6.20 21.96 3.96
CA ILE A 294 -6.96 20.95 4.71
C ILE A 294 -8.22 21.55 5.36
N LEU A 295 -8.14 22.77 5.90
CA LEU A 295 -9.32 23.50 6.40
C LEU A 295 -10.34 23.75 5.28
N THR A 296 -9.89 24.04 4.06
CA THR A 296 -10.77 24.18 2.89
C THR A 296 -11.44 22.86 2.53
N HIS A 297 -10.71 21.73 2.56
CA HIS A 297 -11.25 20.40 2.32
C HIS A 297 -12.41 20.07 3.28
N PHE A 298 -12.19 20.21 4.59
CA PHE A 298 -13.24 19.96 5.58
C PHE A 298 -14.37 20.99 5.55
N THR A 299 -14.08 22.25 5.19
CA THR A 299 -15.14 23.26 4.96
C THR A 299 -16.05 22.86 3.81
N ASN A 300 -15.48 22.39 2.69
CA ASN A 300 -16.23 21.97 1.52
C ASN A 300 -17.05 20.70 1.81
N MET A 301 -16.44 19.67 2.41
CA MET A 301 -17.14 18.44 2.78
C MET A 301 -18.27 18.67 3.80
N ALA A 302 -18.05 19.49 4.84
CA ALA A 302 -19.09 19.83 5.81
C ALA A 302 -20.18 20.73 5.20
N GLY A 303 -19.84 21.58 4.23
CA GLY A 303 -20.77 22.47 3.52
C GLY A 303 -21.63 21.76 2.47
N HIS A 304 -21.09 20.74 1.81
CA HIS A 304 -21.84 19.83 0.92
C HIS A 304 -22.71 18.87 1.75
N GLY A 305 -22.15 18.32 2.82
CA GLY A 305 -22.81 17.33 3.67
C GLY A 305 -22.92 15.96 3.02
N TYR A 306 -23.76 15.10 3.61
CA TYR A 306 -23.87 13.67 3.23
C TYR A 306 -25.32 13.26 2.89
N ASN A 307 -26.23 14.22 2.79
CA ASN A 307 -27.65 13.96 2.52
C ASN A 307 -28.05 14.06 1.04
N ASP A 308 -27.17 14.51 0.15
CA ASP A 308 -27.49 14.72 -1.28
C ASP A 308 -26.83 13.68 -2.21
N TYR A 309 -26.02 12.77 -1.65
CA TYR A 309 -25.43 11.64 -2.37
C TYR A 309 -26.45 10.53 -2.67
N THR A 310 -26.24 9.82 -3.77
CA THR A 310 -26.81 8.49 -4.00
C THR A 310 -25.85 7.46 -3.42
N TYR A 311 -26.36 6.58 -2.58
CA TYR A 311 -25.64 5.43 -2.05
C TYR A 311 -25.98 4.20 -2.86
N ASP A 312 -24.99 3.64 -3.54
CA ASP A 312 -25.14 2.48 -4.40
C ASP A 312 -24.59 1.24 -3.70
N CYS A 313 -25.46 0.29 -3.40
CA CYS A 313 -25.13 -0.96 -2.72
C CYS A 313 -24.91 -2.13 -3.69
N THR A 314 -24.82 -1.87 -5.01
CA THR A 314 -24.64 -2.90 -6.05
C THR A 314 -23.16 -3.25 -6.32
N CYS A 315 -22.28 -3.01 -5.34
CA CYS A 315 -20.83 -3.18 -5.43
C CYS A 315 -20.44 -4.45 -6.23
N PRO A 316 -19.63 -4.32 -7.31
CA PRO A 316 -19.31 -5.44 -8.19
C PRO A 316 -18.64 -6.60 -7.44
N GLY A 317 -19.21 -7.81 -7.54
CA GLY A 317 -18.70 -9.00 -6.85
C GLY A 317 -17.35 -9.54 -7.36
N ASN A 318 -16.68 -8.84 -8.27
CA ASN A 318 -15.28 -9.07 -8.64
C ASN A 318 -14.30 -8.18 -7.84
N LEU A 319 -14.79 -7.23 -7.04
CA LEU A 319 -13.97 -6.46 -6.11
C LEU A 319 -13.62 -7.33 -4.88
N PRO A 320 -12.40 -7.17 -4.34
CA PRO A 320 -11.91 -8.04 -3.28
C PRO A 320 -12.55 -7.69 -1.92
N PRO A 321 -12.82 -8.67 -1.06
CA PRO A 321 -13.23 -8.41 0.31
C PRO A 321 -12.19 -7.56 1.05
N GLY A 322 -12.67 -6.61 1.88
CA GLY A 322 -11.85 -5.54 2.44
C GLY A 322 -11.83 -4.25 1.61
N THR A 323 -12.50 -4.23 0.45
CA THR A 323 -12.98 -3.00 -0.19
C THR A 323 -14.19 -2.46 0.60
N PHE A 324 -14.13 -1.22 1.04
CA PHE A 324 -15.19 -0.59 1.82
C PHE A 324 -16.12 0.20 0.91
N ALA A 325 -15.57 1.03 0.03
CA ALA A 325 -16.31 1.86 -0.89
C ALA A 325 -15.44 2.26 -2.09
N TYR A 326 -16.06 2.97 -3.04
CA TYR A 326 -15.36 3.71 -4.08
C TYR A 326 -16.23 4.86 -4.64
N VAL A 327 -15.58 5.82 -5.27
CA VAL A 327 -16.23 6.89 -6.06
C VAL A 327 -15.53 7.13 -7.39
N TYR A 328 -16.21 7.85 -8.29
CA TYR A 328 -15.58 8.49 -9.45
C TYR A 328 -15.39 9.97 -9.12
N ALA A 329 -14.14 10.44 -9.02
CA ALA A 329 -13.80 11.77 -8.48
C ALA A 329 -14.51 12.96 -9.17
N GLU A 330 -14.89 12.83 -10.44
CA GLU A 330 -15.61 13.86 -11.20
C GLU A 330 -17.15 13.80 -11.02
N ASP A 331 -17.70 12.69 -10.52
CA ASP A 331 -19.14 12.49 -10.28
C ASP A 331 -19.49 12.51 -8.78
N ILE A 332 -19.59 13.72 -8.24
CA ILE A 332 -20.03 14.03 -6.87
C ILE A 332 -21.46 13.55 -6.53
N SER A 333 -22.16 12.82 -7.42
CA SER A 333 -23.53 12.36 -7.14
C SER A 333 -23.63 11.01 -6.42
N THR A 334 -22.60 10.16 -6.47
CA THR A 334 -22.74 8.75 -6.03
C THR A 334 -21.53 8.20 -5.29
N MET A 335 -21.81 7.53 -4.16
CA MET A 335 -20.88 6.69 -3.40
C MET A 335 -21.28 5.22 -3.54
N TYR A 336 -20.33 4.38 -3.96
CA TYR A 336 -20.54 2.93 -4.09
C TYR A 336 -20.04 2.22 -2.84
N LEU A 337 -20.89 1.44 -2.18
CA LEU A 337 -20.62 0.85 -0.88
C LEU A 337 -20.50 -0.68 -0.96
N CYS A 338 -19.38 -1.19 -0.46
CA CYS A 338 -18.91 -2.56 -0.59
C CYS A 338 -18.81 -3.27 0.78
N ASP A 339 -18.42 -4.55 0.73
CA ASP A 339 -18.43 -5.50 1.85
C ASP A 339 -17.76 -5.01 3.13
N GLY A 340 -16.67 -4.23 3.02
CA GLY A 340 -15.98 -3.66 4.18
C GLY A 340 -16.84 -2.66 4.96
N PHE A 341 -17.58 -1.79 4.27
CA PHE A 341 -18.45 -0.79 4.89
C PHE A 341 -19.57 -1.43 5.72
N TRP A 342 -20.13 -2.55 5.26
CA TRP A 342 -21.20 -3.26 5.98
C TRP A 342 -20.70 -3.95 7.27
N GLN A 343 -19.42 -4.32 7.32
CA GLN A 343 -18.80 -4.95 8.48
C GLN A 343 -18.27 -3.92 9.50
N ALA A 344 -18.05 -2.68 9.07
CA ALA A 344 -17.50 -1.62 9.89
C ALA A 344 -18.47 -1.08 10.98
N ALA A 345 -17.87 -0.64 12.09
CA ALA A 345 -18.60 0.12 13.12
C ALA A 345 -19.14 1.44 12.55
N ASN A 346 -20.17 2.03 13.17
CA ASN A 346 -20.73 3.29 12.69
C ASN A 346 -19.74 4.47 12.80
N THR A 347 -18.90 4.43 13.84
CA THR A 347 -17.86 5.39 14.24
C THR A 347 -16.75 4.61 14.92
N GLY A 348 -15.50 5.06 14.85
CA GLY A 348 -14.33 4.31 15.34
C GLY A 348 -13.18 4.42 14.34
N GLU A 349 -12.34 3.39 14.26
CA GLU A 349 -11.24 3.25 13.28
C GLU A 349 -11.74 2.46 12.07
N ASP A 350 -11.41 2.89 10.85
CA ASP A 350 -11.92 2.32 9.57
C ASP A 350 -13.46 2.17 9.64
N SER A 351 -14.15 3.21 10.11
CA SER A 351 -15.58 3.20 10.41
C SER A 351 -16.44 3.63 9.22
N ARG A 352 -17.73 3.31 9.23
CA ARG A 352 -18.66 3.77 8.20
C ARG A 352 -18.67 5.28 8.06
N ALA A 353 -18.69 6.02 9.17
CA ALA A 353 -18.62 7.47 9.14
C ALA A 353 -17.28 7.99 8.59
N GLY A 354 -16.16 7.34 8.94
CA GLY A 354 -14.84 7.63 8.39
C GLY A 354 -14.78 7.39 6.88
N THR A 355 -15.24 6.22 6.42
CA THR A 355 -15.32 5.86 5.00
C THR A 355 -16.15 6.87 4.20
N LEU A 356 -17.28 7.35 4.73
CA LEU A 356 -18.03 8.41 4.03
C LEU A 356 -17.21 9.69 3.87
N VAL A 357 -16.41 10.08 4.87
CA VAL A 357 -15.52 11.25 4.80
C VAL A 357 -14.36 11.01 3.83
N HIS A 358 -13.78 9.80 3.81
CA HIS A 358 -12.77 9.36 2.85
C HIS A 358 -13.26 9.55 1.41
N GLU A 359 -14.37 8.90 1.06
CA GLU A 359 -14.97 8.95 -0.28
C GLU A 359 -15.42 10.37 -0.68
N SER A 360 -15.92 11.16 0.28
CA SER A 360 -16.26 12.58 0.08
C SER A 360 -15.04 13.43 -0.26
N SER A 361 -13.85 13.09 0.28
CA SER A 361 -12.62 13.83 0.02
C SER A 361 -12.10 13.65 -1.41
N HIS A 362 -12.38 12.50 -2.04
CA HIS A 362 -11.96 12.21 -3.40
C HIS A 362 -12.62 13.11 -4.46
N TYR A 363 -13.82 13.63 -4.20
CA TYR A 363 -14.51 14.46 -5.18
C TYR A 363 -13.71 15.73 -5.49
N ALA A 364 -13.42 15.95 -6.77
CA ALA A 364 -12.57 17.04 -7.25
C ALA A 364 -13.12 18.43 -6.90
N GLN A 365 -14.43 18.54 -6.68
CA GLN A 365 -15.10 19.78 -6.28
C GLN A 365 -15.03 20.05 -4.76
N LEU A 366 -14.64 19.06 -3.94
CA LEU A 366 -14.54 19.18 -2.48
C LEU A 366 -13.09 19.24 -1.99
N ALA A 367 -12.26 18.28 -2.38
CA ALA A 367 -10.85 18.23 -2.01
C ALA A 367 -9.95 17.57 -3.07
N GLY A 368 -10.46 16.61 -3.86
CA GLY A 368 -9.69 15.95 -4.91
C GLY A 368 -8.52 15.11 -4.37
N THR A 369 -8.72 14.45 -3.23
CA THR A 369 -7.72 13.54 -2.64
C THR A 369 -7.53 12.27 -3.47
N VAL A 370 -6.43 11.59 -3.22
CA VAL A 370 -5.99 10.35 -3.87
C VAL A 370 -5.62 9.29 -2.82
N ASP A 371 -5.44 8.05 -3.27
CA ASP A 371 -5.05 6.90 -2.45
C ASP A 371 -3.53 6.64 -2.49
N GLU A 372 -2.76 7.49 -1.81
CA GLU A 372 -1.31 7.33 -1.71
C GLU A 372 -0.94 6.20 -0.72
N ALA A 373 -1.64 6.16 0.42
CA ALA A 373 -1.36 5.25 1.53
C ALA A 373 -2.63 4.83 2.27
N TYR A 374 -2.76 3.53 2.52
CA TYR A 374 -3.84 2.96 3.33
C TYR A 374 -3.35 2.52 4.72
N GLY A 375 -4.17 2.74 5.76
CA GLY A 375 -3.91 2.29 7.12
C GLY A 375 -3.04 3.25 7.94
N HIS A 376 -3.34 3.34 9.25
CA HIS A 376 -2.67 4.22 10.22
C HIS A 376 -1.13 4.29 10.04
N THR A 377 -0.42 3.16 10.10
CA THR A 377 1.05 3.12 10.01
C THR A 377 1.61 3.74 8.73
N ASN A 378 0.95 3.56 7.60
CA ASN A 378 1.42 4.11 6.32
C ASN A 378 1.08 5.60 6.22
N CYS A 379 -0.09 6.01 6.71
CA CYS A 379 -0.50 7.41 6.75
C CYS A 379 0.37 8.25 7.70
N GLU A 380 0.73 7.73 8.87
CA GLU A 380 1.69 8.37 9.77
C GLU A 380 3.09 8.50 9.16
N ASN A 381 3.54 7.50 8.39
CA ASN A 381 4.80 7.58 7.66
C ASN A 381 4.73 8.58 6.50
N LEU A 382 3.60 8.63 5.78
CA LEU A 382 3.34 9.63 4.75
C LEU A 382 3.37 11.04 5.33
N ALA A 383 2.70 11.26 6.47
CA ALA A 383 2.73 12.51 7.23
C ALA A 383 4.16 12.87 7.71
N ARG A 384 4.96 11.89 8.13
CA ARG A 384 6.33 12.10 8.61
C ARG A 384 7.32 12.47 7.51
N TYR A 385 7.20 11.88 6.32
CA TYR A 385 8.21 11.99 5.25
C TYR A 385 7.76 12.78 4.02
N PHE A 386 6.46 12.76 3.70
CA PHE A 386 5.87 13.37 2.51
C PHE A 386 4.55 14.08 2.85
N PRO A 387 4.56 15.08 3.75
CA PRO A 387 3.33 15.63 4.32
C PRO A 387 2.44 16.36 3.32
N ASP A 388 2.96 16.78 2.16
CA ASP A 388 2.15 17.33 1.07
C ASP A 388 1.33 16.23 0.36
N LEU A 389 1.85 14.99 0.27
CA LEU A 389 1.07 13.82 -0.14
C LEU A 389 0.07 13.44 0.95
N ALA A 390 0.44 13.53 2.23
CA ALA A 390 -0.48 13.25 3.34
C ALA A 390 -1.69 14.20 3.37
N ALA A 391 -1.51 15.48 3.02
CA ALA A 391 -2.62 16.43 2.85
C ALA A 391 -3.41 16.25 1.54
N ALA A 392 -2.97 15.37 0.65
CA ALA A 392 -3.70 14.92 -0.54
C ALA A 392 -4.24 13.48 -0.39
N ASN A 393 -3.96 12.79 0.72
CA ASN A 393 -4.33 11.38 0.92
C ASN A 393 -5.71 11.25 1.60
N ALA A 394 -6.60 10.41 1.08
CA ALA A 394 -7.97 10.27 1.60
C ALA A 394 -8.00 9.66 3.02
N ASP A 395 -7.27 8.56 3.25
CA ASP A 395 -7.14 7.93 4.58
C ASP A 395 -6.57 8.90 5.64
N SER A 396 -5.68 9.83 5.25
CA SER A 396 -5.19 10.86 6.20
C SER A 396 -6.28 11.84 6.64
N HIS A 397 -7.31 12.07 5.82
CA HIS A 397 -8.48 12.85 6.22
C HIS A 397 -9.42 12.03 7.11
N GLU A 398 -9.67 10.77 6.76
CA GLU A 398 -10.44 9.83 7.58
C GLU A 398 -9.89 9.71 9.00
N TYR A 399 -8.62 9.34 9.15
CA TYR A 399 -8.02 9.13 10.47
C TYR A 399 -7.90 10.43 11.29
N PHE A 400 -7.78 11.59 10.64
CA PHE A 400 -7.86 12.89 11.31
C PHE A 400 -9.25 13.18 11.90
N VAL A 401 -10.34 12.76 11.24
CA VAL A 401 -11.71 12.96 11.76
C VAL A 401 -12.13 11.88 12.75
N GLU A 402 -11.73 10.63 12.53
CA GLU A 402 -12.05 9.50 13.41
C GLU A 402 -11.46 9.69 14.81
N ASN A 403 -10.24 10.25 14.90
CA ASN A 403 -9.56 10.69 16.12
C ASN A 403 -9.67 9.69 17.28
N VAL A 404 -9.48 8.40 17.01
CA VAL A 404 -9.73 7.29 17.95
C VAL A 404 -8.85 7.30 19.20
N ASN A 405 -7.83 8.16 19.25
CA ASN A 405 -7.01 8.45 20.42
C ASN A 405 -7.06 9.96 20.76
N PRO A 406 -8.18 10.48 21.33
CA PRO A 406 -8.39 11.92 21.56
C PRO A 406 -7.54 12.52 22.70
N THR A 407 -6.55 11.77 23.21
CA THR A 407 -5.52 12.29 24.14
C THR A 407 -4.45 13.14 23.43
N LEU A 408 -4.65 13.40 22.13
CA LEU A 408 -3.77 14.15 21.22
C LEU A 408 -4.35 15.53 20.81
N ASP A 409 -5.48 15.93 21.39
CA ASP A 409 -6.12 17.25 21.22
C ASP A 409 -5.49 18.33 22.11
#